data_AF-A0A158NF20-F1
#
_entry.id   AF-A0A158NF20-F1
#
_cell.length_a   1.000
_cell.length_b   1.000
_cell.length_c   1.000
_cell.angle_alpha   90.00
_cell.angle_beta   90.00
_cell.angle_gamma   90.00
#
_symmetry.space_group_name_H-M   'P 1'
#
loop_
_entity.id
_entity.type
_entity.pdbx_description
1 polymer ?
#
loop_
_entity_poly.entity_id
_entity_poly.type
_entity_poly.pdbx_seq_one_letter_code
_entity_poly.pdbx_strand_id
1 'polypeptide(L)'
;MSSHATIATTSTRMYPVQPLVVLPAKFPHSSSMYKMRNIHEDTIDTLPCCHDTANTTATEAKMPDDAVVSQVIRLLQAPLPEYGLLEARQEKILNQLAELKKQVSTLCHFLKQSNQMEVKQSNQTEVKDSVEVQKSVISHVVLNVNPRKPPYSILALQKLWKDIQFNVTSHTHSTMKDEIPIIFPKQIIPSTKAAQFIIITLIWKDVPDMETIVNTYSCPIRGEVNFLRLMSRLIESHNYESTCSQPQTLDFALDFTNFLHNQKYIKDGLITLANEFEKWSCKGGFNIVDIAVWSLIKQFHETDLPPVLHEWYIRCESFFTND
;
A
#
# COMPACT_ATOMS: atom_id res chain seq x y z
N MET A 1 53.40 26.81 60.95
CA MET A 1 53.34 25.34 61.10
C MET A 1 52.64 24.79 59.89
N SER A 2 53.33 23.88 59.21
CA SER A 2 52.92 23.18 57.99
C SER A 2 51.74 22.26 58.26
N SER A 3 50.79 22.17 57.33
CA SER A 3 50.05 20.91 57.11
C SER A 3 49.37 20.89 55.74
N HIS A 4 50.10 20.28 54.81
CA HIS A 4 49.66 19.38 53.74
C HIS A 4 48.29 19.59 53.05
N ALA A 5 48.39 19.89 51.76
CA ALA A 5 47.36 19.66 50.77
C ALA A 5 47.13 18.15 50.55
N THR A 6 45.87 17.71 50.67
CA THR A 6 45.43 16.37 50.29
C THR A 6 44.71 16.45 48.95
N ILE A 7 45.31 15.83 47.93
CA ILE A 7 44.74 15.69 46.58
C ILE A 7 43.64 14.62 46.67
N ALA A 8 42.39 15.03 46.49
CA ALA A 8 41.27 14.10 46.35
C ALA A 8 41.17 13.65 44.88
N THR A 9 41.55 12.40 44.63
CA THR A 9 41.32 11.65 43.40
C THR A 9 39.82 11.59 43.08
N THR A 10 39.41 12.22 41.98
CA THR A 10 38.07 12.14 41.42
C THR A 10 37.85 10.77 40.77
N SER A 11 37.17 9.87 41.48
CA SER A 11 36.61 8.65 40.90
C SER A 11 35.36 9.00 40.09
N THR A 12 35.49 9.01 38.76
CA THR A 12 34.39 9.22 37.81
C THR A 12 33.34 8.12 37.99
N ARG A 13 32.27 8.41 38.74
CA ARG A 13 31.11 7.53 38.86
C ARG A 13 30.18 7.82 37.69
N MET A 14 30.37 7.10 36.57
CA MET A 14 29.37 7.11 35.49
C MET A 14 28.05 6.56 36.02
N TYR A 15 26.96 7.29 35.77
CA TYR A 15 25.62 6.88 36.14
C TYR A 15 25.28 5.53 35.48
N PRO A 16 24.81 4.51 36.22
CA PRO A 16 24.38 3.26 35.62
C PRO A 16 23.08 3.50 34.86
N VAL A 17 23.14 3.46 33.52
CA VAL A 17 21.95 3.52 32.66
C VAL A 17 21.34 2.13 32.62
N GLN A 18 20.16 1.96 33.19
CA GLN A 18 19.40 0.73 33.05
C GLN A 18 18.70 0.69 31.68
N PRO A 19 18.72 -0.45 30.99
CA PRO A 19 18.00 -0.61 29.72
C PRO A 19 16.48 -0.53 29.96
N LEU A 20 15.80 0.32 29.19
CA LEU A 20 14.33 0.53 29.24
C LEU A 20 13.52 -0.73 28.83
N VAL A 21 14.17 -1.74 28.27
CA VAL A 21 13.55 -3.01 27.89
C VAL A 21 14.44 -4.17 28.32
N VAL A 22 13.94 -4.98 29.26
CA VAL A 22 14.56 -6.25 29.66
C VAL A 22 13.85 -7.36 28.91
N LEU A 23 14.52 -7.94 27.91
CA LEU A 23 14.03 -9.12 27.23
C LEU A 23 14.21 -10.36 28.14
N PRO A 24 13.22 -11.25 28.24
CA PRO A 24 13.35 -12.46 29.04
C PRO A 24 14.45 -13.37 28.48
N ALA A 25 15.37 -13.82 29.34
CA ALA A 25 16.53 -14.61 28.96
C ALA A 25 16.21 -16.00 28.38
N LYS A 26 14.95 -16.44 28.45
CA LYS A 26 14.53 -17.78 28.00
C LYS A 26 13.14 -17.70 27.38
N PHE A 27 13.08 -17.93 26.08
CA PHE A 27 11.84 -18.30 25.40
C PHE A 27 11.61 -19.80 25.59
N PRO A 28 10.41 -20.25 26.00
CA PRO A 28 10.08 -21.66 25.94
C PRO A 28 10.14 -22.09 24.47
N HIS A 29 11.10 -22.96 24.16
CA HIS A 29 11.23 -23.50 22.81
C HIS A 29 10.01 -24.39 22.56
N SER A 30 9.21 -24.06 21.54
CA SER A 30 8.27 -25.05 21.03
C SER A 30 9.10 -26.21 20.48
N SER A 31 8.69 -27.43 20.82
CA SER A 31 9.29 -28.65 20.28
C SER A 31 9.06 -28.70 18.76
N SER A 32 9.95 -28.07 17.99
CA SER A 32 9.97 -28.25 16.54
C SER A 32 10.68 -29.55 16.21
N MET A 33 10.04 -30.37 15.39
CA MET A 33 10.54 -31.68 14.93
C MET A 33 11.91 -31.59 14.23
N TYR A 34 12.31 -30.39 13.80
CA TYR A 34 13.62 -30.08 13.26
C TYR A 34 14.35 -29.09 14.18
N LYS A 35 15.52 -29.49 14.68
CA LYS A 35 16.46 -28.63 15.39
C LYS A 35 17.66 -28.38 14.47
N MET A 36 17.86 -27.14 14.07
CA MET A 36 19.05 -26.74 13.30
C MET A 36 20.28 -26.75 14.21
N ARG A 37 21.42 -27.27 13.71
CA ARG A 37 22.68 -27.19 14.45
C ARG A 37 23.15 -25.75 14.57
N ASN A 38 23.65 -25.41 15.75
CA ASN A 38 24.24 -24.11 16.02
C ASN A 38 25.61 -24.04 15.31
N ILE A 39 25.74 -23.15 14.34
CA ILE A 39 26.96 -22.94 13.54
C ILE A 39 28.09 -22.24 14.31
N HIS A 40 27.86 -21.86 15.57
CA HIS A 40 28.82 -21.17 16.42
C HIS A 40 29.41 -22.06 17.54
N GLU A 41 29.04 -23.34 17.59
CA GLU A 41 29.52 -24.31 18.61
C GLU A 41 30.61 -25.27 18.11
N ASP A 42 31.17 -25.04 16.91
CA ASP A 42 32.36 -25.79 16.47
C ASP A 42 33.60 -25.28 17.21
N THR A 43 33.74 -25.77 18.44
CA THR A 43 35.01 -25.79 19.14
C THR A 43 35.92 -26.72 18.35
N ILE A 44 37.01 -26.15 17.84
CA ILE A 44 38.14 -26.85 17.25
C ILE A 44 38.59 -27.92 18.25
N ASP A 45 38.31 -29.19 17.97
CA ASP A 45 39.10 -30.29 18.49
C ASP A 45 38.94 -31.55 17.60
N THR A 46 40.05 -31.84 16.93
CA THR A 46 40.53 -33.16 16.50
C THR A 46 39.67 -34.00 15.55
N LEU A 47 40.13 -34.04 14.30
CA LEU A 47 40.02 -35.19 13.37
C LEU A 47 40.23 -36.53 14.11
N PRO A 48 39.59 -37.62 13.64
CA PRO A 48 40.36 -38.55 12.82
C PRO A 48 39.64 -38.94 11.51
N CYS A 49 40.33 -38.71 10.38
CA CYS A 49 40.05 -39.38 9.12
C CYS A 49 40.38 -40.87 9.25
N CYS A 50 39.38 -41.74 9.05
CA CYS A 50 39.60 -43.17 8.87
C CYS A 50 40.14 -43.43 7.46
N HIS A 51 41.45 -43.62 7.35
CA HIS A 51 42.06 -44.37 6.25
C HIS A 51 42.12 -45.84 6.67
N ASP A 52 41.37 -46.69 6.00
CA ASP A 52 41.52 -48.14 6.12
C ASP A 52 42.85 -48.57 5.51
N THR A 53 43.74 -49.09 6.37
CA THR A 53 45.00 -49.72 6.01
C THR A 53 44.76 -51.16 5.56
N ALA A 54 45.00 -51.46 4.29
CA ALA A 54 45.24 -52.82 3.82
C ALA A 54 46.76 -53.04 3.73
N ASN A 55 47.28 -53.89 4.63
CA ASN A 55 48.63 -54.43 4.53
C ASN A 55 48.64 -55.56 3.50
N THR A 56 49.43 -55.43 2.43
CA THR A 56 49.92 -56.59 1.67
C THR A 56 51.41 -56.41 1.39
N THR A 57 52.16 -57.42 1.82
CA THR A 57 53.59 -57.62 1.73
C THR A 57 54.16 -57.46 0.32
N ALA A 58 55.36 -56.87 0.26
CA ALA A 58 56.20 -56.80 -0.92
C ALA A 58 56.61 -58.20 -1.41
N THR A 59 56.35 -58.47 -2.69
CA THR A 59 57.06 -59.49 -3.45
C THR A 59 57.36 -58.94 -4.84
N GLU A 60 58.59 -59.14 -5.26
CA GLU A 60 59.22 -58.68 -6.48
C GLU A 60 58.42 -59.00 -7.76
N ALA A 61 58.16 -58.01 -8.62
CA ALA A 61 57.96 -58.23 -10.04
C ALA A 61 58.12 -56.91 -10.81
N LYS A 62 58.94 -56.97 -11.87
CA LYS A 62 59.19 -55.93 -12.87
C LYS A 62 57.90 -55.20 -13.29
N MET A 63 57.97 -53.87 -13.37
CA MET A 63 56.94 -53.03 -13.99
C MET A 63 56.64 -53.50 -15.42
N PRO A 64 55.38 -53.78 -15.78
CA PRO A 64 54.93 -53.68 -17.15
C PRO A 64 54.36 -52.27 -17.36
N ASP A 65 55.10 -51.42 -18.08
CA ASP A 65 54.61 -50.12 -18.56
C ASP A 65 53.24 -50.21 -19.27
N ASP A 66 52.91 -51.41 -19.77
CA ASP A 66 51.68 -51.73 -20.47
C ASP A 66 50.42 -51.65 -19.59
N ALA A 67 50.52 -51.89 -18.28
CA ALA A 67 49.36 -51.85 -17.37
C ALA A 67 48.91 -50.40 -17.08
N VAL A 68 49.87 -49.48 -16.94
CA VAL A 68 49.59 -48.05 -16.72
C VAL A 68 49.04 -47.44 -18.00
N VAL A 69 49.65 -47.76 -19.16
CA VAL A 69 49.18 -47.28 -20.47
C VAL A 69 47.77 -47.82 -20.77
N SER A 70 47.49 -49.09 -20.49
CA SER A 70 46.16 -49.68 -20.65
C SER A 70 45.09 -49.02 -19.77
N GLN A 71 45.44 -48.66 -18.53
CA GLN A 71 44.52 -48.03 -17.59
C GLN A 71 44.25 -46.56 -17.94
N VAL A 72 45.25 -45.85 -18.44
CA VAL A 72 45.12 -44.48 -18.98
C VAL A 72 44.30 -44.48 -20.28
N ILE A 73 44.53 -45.43 -21.19
CA ILE A 73 43.72 -45.60 -22.40
C ILE A 73 42.26 -45.89 -22.04
N ARG A 74 42.01 -46.74 -21.03
CA ARG A 74 40.65 -47.05 -20.55
C ARG A 74 39.92 -45.85 -19.96
N LEU A 75 40.63 -44.96 -19.27
CA LEU A 75 40.09 -43.71 -18.73
C LEU A 75 39.88 -42.63 -19.80
N LEU A 76 40.67 -42.64 -20.88
CA LEU A 76 40.56 -41.67 -21.98
C LEU A 76 39.59 -42.10 -23.09
N GLN A 77 39.34 -43.42 -23.27
CA GLN A 77 38.44 -43.95 -24.32
C GLN A 77 37.03 -44.26 -23.83
N ALA A 78 36.78 -44.39 -22.53
CA ALA A 78 35.44 -44.55 -22.00
C ALA A 78 34.82 -43.16 -21.78
N PRO A 79 33.77 -42.76 -22.53
CA PRO A 79 33.01 -41.58 -22.16
C PRO A 79 32.39 -41.88 -20.80
N LEU A 80 32.82 -41.18 -19.76
CA LEU A 80 32.26 -41.30 -18.42
C LEU A 80 30.73 -41.12 -18.52
N PRO A 81 29.91 -42.12 -18.17
CA PRO A 81 28.46 -42.09 -18.38
C PRO A 81 27.75 -40.95 -17.64
N GLU A 82 28.41 -40.34 -16.65
CA GLU A 82 27.98 -39.10 -16.00
C GLU A 82 27.87 -37.90 -16.95
N TYR A 83 28.74 -37.80 -17.96
CA TYR A 83 28.69 -36.69 -18.92
C TYR A 83 27.48 -36.78 -19.84
N GLY A 84 27.11 -37.98 -20.31
CA GLY A 84 25.90 -38.16 -21.12
C GLY A 84 24.62 -37.89 -20.33
N LEU A 85 24.60 -38.24 -19.04
CA LEU A 85 23.51 -37.90 -18.12
C LEU A 85 23.39 -36.39 -17.89
N LEU A 86 24.53 -35.70 -17.80
CA LEU A 86 24.58 -34.24 -17.64
C LEU A 86 24.15 -33.51 -18.92
N GLU A 87 24.61 -33.98 -20.08
CA GLU A 87 24.23 -33.46 -21.39
C GLU A 87 22.72 -33.60 -21.63
N ALA A 88 22.15 -34.78 -21.36
CA ALA A 88 20.71 -35.01 -21.45
C ALA A 88 19.91 -34.09 -20.49
N ARG A 89 20.45 -33.80 -19.30
CA ARG A 89 19.83 -32.85 -18.37
C ARG A 89 19.92 -31.42 -18.87
N GLN A 90 21.05 -31.01 -19.43
CA GLN A 90 21.25 -29.67 -20.00
C GLN A 90 20.34 -29.45 -21.21
N GLU A 91 20.21 -30.44 -22.09
CA GLU A 91 19.30 -30.41 -23.23
C GLU A 91 17.83 -30.29 -22.80
N LYS A 92 17.44 -31.02 -21.75
CA LYS A 92 16.09 -30.90 -21.17
C LYS A 92 15.81 -29.50 -20.62
N ILE A 93 16.78 -28.87 -19.96
CA ILE A 93 16.65 -27.50 -19.42
C ILE A 93 16.55 -26.49 -20.57
N LEU A 94 17.35 -26.65 -21.64
CA LEU A 94 17.28 -25.78 -22.82
C LEU A 94 15.91 -25.87 -23.51
N ASN A 95 15.35 -27.08 -23.62
CA ASN A 95 14.02 -27.29 -24.17
C ASN A 95 12.94 -26.61 -23.32
N GLN A 96 13.04 -26.70 -21.99
CA GLN A 96 12.12 -26.01 -21.07
C GLN A 96 12.21 -24.48 -21.19
N LEU A 97 13.41 -23.92 -21.35
CA LEU A 97 13.61 -22.48 -21.55
C LEU A 97 13.05 -22.01 -22.90
N ALA A 98 13.22 -22.80 -23.96
CA ALA A 98 12.68 -22.49 -25.27
C ALA A 98 11.13 -22.46 -25.25
N GLU A 99 10.51 -23.43 -24.56
CA GLU A 99 9.06 -23.48 -24.39
C GLU A 99 8.55 -22.33 -23.52
N LEU A 100 9.23 -22.02 -22.41
CA LEU A 100 8.86 -20.88 -21.57
C LEU A 100 8.97 -19.55 -22.33
N LYS A 101 10.04 -19.36 -23.11
CA LYS A 101 10.21 -18.18 -23.97
C LYS A 101 9.09 -18.08 -25.00
N LYS A 102 8.66 -19.21 -25.58
CA LYS A 102 7.53 -19.26 -26.51
C LYS A 102 6.23 -18.85 -25.81
N GLN A 103 5.96 -19.38 -24.62
CA GLN A 103 4.78 -19.01 -23.83
C GLN A 103 4.75 -17.53 -23.46
N VAL A 104 5.87 -16.97 -23.02
CA VAL A 104 6.01 -15.54 -22.71
C VAL A 104 5.84 -14.70 -23.98
N SER A 105 6.41 -15.13 -25.11
CA SER A 105 6.23 -14.44 -26.40
C SER A 105 4.78 -14.48 -26.87
N THR A 106 4.08 -15.61 -26.72
CA THR A 106 2.66 -15.71 -27.07
C THR A 106 1.82 -14.82 -26.16
N LEU A 107 2.07 -14.81 -24.86
CA LEU A 107 1.37 -13.93 -23.92
C LEU A 107 1.62 -12.46 -24.24
N CYS A 108 2.86 -12.08 -24.53
CA CYS A 108 3.22 -10.72 -24.93
C CYS A 108 2.54 -10.32 -26.24
N HIS A 109 2.41 -11.25 -27.19
CA HIS A 109 1.67 -11.03 -28.43
C HIS A 109 0.17 -10.89 -28.19
N PHE A 110 -0.44 -11.75 -27.37
CA PHE A 110 -1.85 -11.64 -26.99
C PHE A 110 -2.16 -10.31 -26.31
N LEU A 111 -1.32 -9.87 -25.37
CA LEU A 111 -1.48 -8.58 -24.71
C LEU A 111 -1.32 -7.42 -25.69
N LYS A 112 -0.35 -7.48 -26.61
CA LYS A 112 -0.19 -6.46 -27.67
C LYS A 112 -1.37 -6.45 -28.65
N GLN A 113 -1.91 -7.60 -29.01
CA GLN A 113 -3.08 -7.72 -29.89
C GLN A 113 -4.36 -7.22 -29.20
N SER A 114 -4.54 -7.51 -27.91
CA SER A 114 -5.62 -6.96 -27.09
C SER A 114 -5.59 -5.43 -27.10
N ASN A 115 -4.41 -4.84 -26.95
CA ASN A 115 -4.24 -3.38 -27.01
C ASN A 115 -4.42 -2.80 -28.42
N GLN A 116 -4.15 -3.57 -29.49
CA GLN A 116 -4.33 -3.09 -30.87
C GLN A 116 -5.76 -3.25 -31.41
N MET A 117 -6.54 -4.20 -30.89
CA MET A 117 -7.96 -4.34 -31.26
C MET A 117 -8.82 -3.19 -30.72
N GLU A 118 -8.44 -2.57 -29.60
CA GLU A 118 -9.07 -1.34 -29.11
C GLU A 118 -8.68 -0.10 -29.93
N VAL A 119 -7.48 -0.07 -30.53
CA VAL A 119 -6.95 1.10 -31.28
C VAL A 119 -7.43 1.17 -32.74
N LYS A 120 -7.94 0.08 -33.33
CA LYS A 120 -8.32 0.06 -34.76
C LYS A 120 -9.76 0.46 -35.08
N GLN A 121 -10.60 0.79 -34.10
CA GLN A 121 -11.95 1.32 -34.36
C GLN A 121 -12.03 2.85 -34.45
N SER A 122 -10.94 3.59 -34.23
CA SER A 122 -10.95 5.06 -34.26
C SER A 122 -9.93 5.63 -35.25
N ASN A 123 -9.99 5.25 -36.53
CA ASN A 123 -9.20 5.95 -37.56
C ASN A 123 -10.05 6.20 -38.80
N GLN A 124 -10.84 7.27 -38.74
CA GLN A 124 -11.15 8.13 -39.89
C GLN A 124 -11.80 9.42 -39.35
N THR A 125 -10.97 10.46 -39.16
CA THR A 125 -11.12 11.82 -39.70
C THR A 125 -10.11 12.72 -38.97
N GLU A 126 -9.16 13.25 -39.74
CA GLU A 126 -8.14 14.19 -39.28
C GLU A 126 -8.76 15.56 -38.98
N VAL A 127 -8.75 15.99 -37.71
CA VAL A 127 -8.61 17.41 -37.33
C VAL A 127 -7.78 17.47 -36.06
N LYS A 128 -6.71 18.27 -36.12
CA LYS A 128 -5.82 18.61 -35.01
C LYS A 128 -6.61 19.30 -33.90
N ASP A 129 -6.81 18.60 -32.79
CA ASP A 129 -6.76 19.23 -31.48
C ASP A 129 -6.22 18.20 -30.48
N SER A 130 -5.12 18.54 -29.84
CA SER A 130 -4.41 17.69 -28.88
C SER A 130 -5.21 17.64 -27.59
N VAL A 131 -6.22 16.79 -27.55
CA VAL A 131 -6.80 16.30 -26.29
C VAL A 131 -6.03 15.04 -25.94
N GLU A 132 -5.15 15.14 -24.95
CA GLU A 132 -4.59 13.96 -24.30
C GLU A 132 -5.76 13.06 -23.89
N VAL A 133 -5.85 11.89 -24.52
CA VAL A 133 -6.82 10.87 -24.18
C VAL A 133 -6.53 10.48 -22.73
N GLN A 134 -7.32 11.04 -21.80
CA GLN A 134 -7.25 10.65 -20.40
C GLN A 134 -7.49 9.15 -20.34
N LYS A 135 -6.42 8.43 -20.04
CA LYS A 135 -6.44 6.98 -19.87
C LYS A 135 -7.45 6.68 -18.77
N SER A 136 -8.44 5.84 -19.04
CA SER A 136 -9.45 5.48 -18.05
C SER A 136 -8.78 4.81 -16.85
N VAL A 137 -8.66 5.56 -15.74
CA VAL A 137 -8.08 5.06 -14.50
C VAL A 137 -9.21 4.48 -13.66
N ILE A 138 -9.26 3.15 -13.54
CA ILE A 138 -10.12 2.48 -12.58
C ILE A 138 -9.38 2.45 -11.24
N SER A 139 -9.91 3.15 -10.23
CA SER A 139 -9.37 3.12 -8.87
C SER A 139 -10.31 2.36 -7.94
N HIS A 140 -9.76 1.42 -7.17
CA HIS A 140 -10.51 0.69 -6.14
C HIS A 140 -10.08 1.16 -4.75
N VAL A 141 -11.04 1.52 -3.91
CA VAL A 141 -10.81 2.02 -2.56
C VAL A 141 -11.75 1.31 -1.59
N VAL A 142 -11.20 0.84 -0.47
CA VAL A 142 -11.98 0.26 0.62
C VAL A 142 -12.05 1.26 1.77
N LEU A 143 -13.24 1.51 2.29
CA LEU A 143 -13.49 2.44 3.39
C LEU A 143 -14.05 1.66 4.59
N ASN A 144 -13.37 1.73 5.73
CA ASN A 144 -13.97 1.32 7.00
C ASN A 144 -14.57 2.55 7.67
N VAL A 145 -15.86 2.52 7.97
CA VAL A 145 -16.57 3.70 8.47
C VAL A 145 -17.47 3.36 9.66
N ASN A 146 -17.46 4.23 10.66
CA ASN A 146 -18.34 4.12 11.81
C ASN A 146 -19.73 4.65 11.47
N PRO A 147 -20.82 3.88 11.65
CA PRO A 147 -22.19 4.36 11.44
C PRO A 147 -22.57 5.60 12.27
N ARG A 148 -21.89 5.88 13.38
CA ARG A 148 -22.13 7.10 14.17
C ARG A 148 -21.58 8.36 13.52
N LYS A 149 -20.64 8.21 12.58
CA LYS A 149 -20.03 9.31 11.81
C LYS A 149 -20.07 8.94 10.31
N PRO A 150 -21.27 8.94 9.70
CA PRO A 150 -21.43 8.55 8.31
C PRO A 150 -20.73 9.55 7.36
N PRO A 151 -20.07 9.07 6.29
CA PRO A 151 -19.24 9.91 5.42
C PRO A 151 -20.11 10.56 4.34
N TYR A 152 -20.80 11.64 4.69
CA TYR A 152 -21.69 12.31 3.74
C TYR A 152 -20.92 12.89 2.55
N SER A 153 -19.62 13.16 2.69
CA SER A 153 -18.77 13.65 1.60
C SER A 153 -18.87 12.81 0.32
N ILE A 154 -19.10 11.50 0.41
CA ILE A 154 -19.27 10.62 -0.75
C ILE A 154 -20.51 11.03 -1.58
N LEU A 155 -21.62 11.41 -0.93
CA LEU A 155 -22.82 11.89 -1.63
C LEU A 155 -22.54 13.19 -2.39
N ALA A 156 -21.83 14.12 -1.74
CA ALA A 156 -21.46 15.38 -2.36
C ALA A 156 -20.53 15.17 -3.56
N LEU A 157 -19.56 14.26 -3.46
CA LEU A 157 -18.68 13.88 -4.58
C LEU A 157 -19.47 13.33 -5.76
N GLN A 158 -20.42 12.41 -5.51
CA GLN A 158 -21.30 11.87 -6.55
C GLN A 158 -22.04 12.97 -7.33
N LYS A 159 -22.55 13.99 -6.65
CA LYS A 159 -23.30 15.08 -7.31
C LYS A 159 -22.38 16.11 -7.98
N LEU A 160 -21.23 16.42 -7.37
CA LEU A 160 -20.33 17.47 -7.84
C LEU A 160 -19.52 17.02 -9.06
N TRP A 161 -18.96 15.81 -9.04
CA TRP A 161 -18.04 15.31 -10.07
C TRP A 161 -18.78 14.46 -11.11
N LYS A 162 -19.48 15.13 -12.02
CA LYS A 162 -20.37 14.51 -13.03
C LYS A 162 -19.64 13.79 -14.17
N ASP A 163 -18.34 13.99 -14.28
CA ASP A 163 -17.43 13.34 -15.23
C ASP A 163 -16.90 11.99 -14.71
N ILE A 164 -17.20 11.65 -13.45
CA ILE A 164 -16.67 10.47 -12.75
C ILE A 164 -17.79 9.59 -12.25
N GLN A 165 -17.71 8.30 -12.55
CA GLN A 165 -18.67 7.34 -12.04
C GLN A 165 -18.19 6.73 -10.71
N PHE A 166 -18.88 7.09 -9.63
CA PHE A 166 -18.69 6.50 -8.30
C PHE A 166 -19.61 5.29 -8.08
N ASN A 167 -19.02 4.11 -8.05
CA ASN A 167 -19.71 2.86 -7.74
C ASN A 167 -19.49 2.49 -6.27
N VAL A 168 -20.47 2.79 -5.42
CA VAL A 168 -20.40 2.52 -3.98
C VAL A 168 -21.12 1.21 -3.65
N THR A 169 -20.40 0.25 -3.07
CA THR A 169 -20.95 -1.00 -2.53
C THR A 169 -20.79 -1.04 -1.01
N SER A 170 -21.91 -1.13 -0.30
CA SER A 170 -21.95 -1.10 1.17
C SER A 170 -22.04 -2.51 1.75
N HIS A 171 -21.21 -2.79 2.75
CA HIS A 171 -21.19 -4.02 3.54
C HIS A 171 -21.21 -3.69 5.04
N THR A 172 -21.67 -4.63 5.86
CA THR A 172 -21.71 -4.47 7.31
C THR A 172 -20.78 -5.50 7.95
N HIS A 173 -19.84 -5.03 8.77
CA HIS A 173 -18.95 -5.90 9.52
C HIS A 173 -19.66 -6.51 10.74
N SER A 174 -19.29 -7.72 11.14
CA SER A 174 -19.94 -8.47 12.23
C SER A 174 -19.87 -7.78 13.60
N THR A 175 -18.98 -6.81 13.77
CA THR A 175 -18.86 -6.00 14.99
C THR A 175 -20.02 -5.01 15.16
N MET A 176 -20.82 -4.77 14.12
CA MET A 176 -21.90 -3.81 14.15
C MET A 176 -23.20 -4.41 14.66
N LYS A 177 -23.86 -3.67 15.54
CA LYS A 177 -25.26 -3.92 15.98
C LYS A 177 -26.20 -2.75 15.65
N ASP A 178 -25.62 -1.61 15.30
CA ASP A 178 -26.34 -0.36 15.03
C ASP A 178 -26.89 -0.36 13.59
N GLU A 179 -28.02 0.33 13.39
CA GLU A 179 -28.61 0.51 12.07
C GLU A 179 -27.73 1.40 11.16
N ILE A 180 -27.77 1.14 9.86
CA ILE A 180 -27.02 1.91 8.87
C ILE A 180 -27.76 3.22 8.59
N PRO A 181 -27.14 4.39 8.82
CA PRO A 181 -27.84 5.68 8.78
C PRO A 181 -28.06 6.24 7.36
N ILE A 182 -27.38 5.69 6.36
CA ILE A 182 -27.34 6.26 5.01
C ILE A 182 -27.21 5.17 3.94
N ILE A 183 -27.91 5.37 2.82
CA ILE A 183 -27.79 4.56 1.61
C ILE A 183 -27.24 5.45 0.51
N PHE A 184 -26.16 5.00 -0.14
CA PHE A 184 -25.56 5.71 -1.25
C PHE A 184 -26.26 5.29 -2.56
N PRO A 185 -26.86 6.24 -3.31
CA PRO A 185 -27.52 5.91 -4.56
C PRO A 185 -26.50 5.42 -5.59
N LYS A 186 -26.92 4.45 -6.42
CA LYS A 186 -26.11 4.03 -7.57
C LYS A 186 -26.21 5.11 -8.64
N GLN A 187 -25.10 5.78 -8.90
CA GLN A 187 -25.04 6.75 -9.99
C GLN A 187 -24.72 6.03 -11.30
N ILE A 188 -25.68 6.06 -12.23
CA ILE A 188 -25.48 5.53 -13.58
C ILE A 188 -25.22 6.73 -14.50
N ILE A 189 -23.95 6.96 -14.81
CA ILE A 189 -23.57 7.95 -15.82
C ILE A 189 -23.56 7.22 -17.16
N PRO A 190 -24.21 7.75 -18.22
CA PRO A 190 -24.12 7.16 -19.55
C PRO A 190 -22.65 6.97 -19.95
N SER A 191 -22.28 5.79 -20.43
CA SER A 191 -20.87 5.41 -20.67
C SER A 191 -20.13 6.33 -21.65
N THR A 192 -20.86 7.13 -22.43
CA THR A 192 -20.31 8.16 -23.33
C THR A 192 -19.84 9.43 -22.61
N LYS A 193 -20.14 9.61 -21.32
CA LYS A 193 -19.79 10.81 -20.53
C LYS A 193 -18.80 10.57 -19.39
N ALA A 194 -18.74 9.35 -18.83
CA ALA A 194 -17.81 9.04 -17.75
C ALA A 194 -16.45 8.63 -18.33
N ALA A 195 -15.43 9.48 -18.12
CA ALA A 195 -14.05 9.17 -18.53
C ALA A 195 -13.32 8.32 -17.47
N GLN A 196 -13.75 8.40 -16.20
CA GLN A 196 -13.09 7.77 -15.06
C GLN A 196 -14.08 7.04 -14.13
N PHE A 197 -13.63 5.94 -13.53
CA PHE A 197 -14.43 5.10 -12.64
C PHE A 197 -13.75 4.93 -11.30
N ILE A 198 -14.48 5.17 -10.21
CA ILE A 198 -14.02 4.92 -8.85
C ILE A 198 -14.95 3.89 -8.20
N ILE A 199 -14.37 2.78 -7.78
CA ILE A 199 -15.08 1.72 -7.07
C ILE A 199 -14.79 1.88 -5.58
N ILE A 200 -15.84 2.15 -4.80
CA ILE A 200 -15.77 2.33 -3.36
C ILE A 200 -16.45 1.14 -2.68
N THR A 201 -15.67 0.32 -1.99
CA THR A 201 -16.20 -0.70 -1.09
C THR A 201 -16.29 -0.11 0.31
N LEU A 202 -17.50 0.24 0.76
CA LEU A 202 -17.74 0.79 2.08
C LEU A 202 -18.11 -0.32 3.06
N ILE A 203 -17.40 -0.41 4.17
CA ILE A 203 -17.58 -1.41 5.23
C ILE A 203 -17.95 -0.66 6.52
N TRP A 204 -19.20 -0.81 6.95
CA TRP A 204 -19.63 -0.32 8.26
C TRP A 204 -18.97 -1.14 9.36
N LYS A 205 -18.13 -0.49 10.15
CA LYS A 205 -17.30 -1.11 11.19
C LYS A 205 -17.13 -0.14 12.34
N ASP A 206 -17.04 -0.66 13.56
CA ASP A 206 -16.76 0.17 14.74
C ASP A 206 -15.27 0.56 14.74
N VAL A 207 -14.98 1.69 14.12
CA VAL A 207 -13.66 2.33 14.04
C VAL A 207 -13.73 3.72 14.68
N PRO A 208 -12.67 4.21 15.34
CA PRO A 208 -12.70 5.52 15.99
C PRO A 208 -12.80 6.68 14.99
N ASP A 209 -12.22 6.51 13.81
CA ASP A 209 -12.24 7.44 12.69
C ASP A 209 -12.31 6.64 11.38
N MET A 210 -12.74 7.28 10.30
CA MET A 210 -12.82 6.69 8.96
C MET A 210 -11.43 6.23 8.51
N GLU A 211 -11.33 5.00 7.99
CA GLU A 211 -10.08 4.45 7.45
C GLU A 211 -10.22 4.15 5.96
N THR A 212 -9.31 4.71 5.16
CA THR A 212 -9.23 4.51 3.72
C THR A 212 -8.07 3.59 3.39
N ILE A 213 -8.36 2.50 2.67
CA ILE A 213 -7.40 1.48 2.27
C ILE A 213 -7.39 1.43 0.74
N VAL A 214 -6.26 1.82 0.14
CA VAL A 214 -6.04 1.80 -1.32
C VAL A 214 -5.31 0.53 -1.75
N ASN A 215 -4.33 0.09 -0.95
CA ASN A 215 -3.57 -1.13 -1.17
C ASN A 215 -3.49 -1.93 0.14
N THR A 216 -3.42 -3.26 0.04
CA THR A 216 -3.31 -4.15 1.20
C THR A 216 -1.99 -4.01 1.95
N TYR A 217 -0.94 -3.50 1.29
CA TYR A 217 0.39 -3.28 1.88
C TYR A 217 0.60 -1.88 2.46
N SER A 218 -0.34 -0.96 2.25
CA SER A 218 -0.25 0.42 2.75
C SER A 218 -0.91 0.56 4.13
N CYS A 219 -0.36 1.44 4.97
CA CYS A 219 -1.03 1.87 6.19
C CYS A 219 -2.37 2.55 5.83
N PRO A 220 -3.47 2.25 6.55
CA PRO A 220 -4.74 2.93 6.31
C PRO A 220 -4.63 4.45 6.52
N ILE A 221 -5.16 5.20 5.56
CA ILE A 221 -5.25 6.67 5.65
C ILE A 221 -6.46 7.00 6.52
N ARG A 222 -6.27 7.76 7.60
CA ARG A 222 -7.34 8.07 8.56
C ARG A 222 -7.96 9.44 8.31
N GLY A 223 -9.25 9.54 8.55
CA GLY A 223 -10.02 10.78 8.48
C GLY A 223 -10.66 11.02 7.12
N GLU A 224 -11.91 11.48 7.15
CA GLU A 224 -12.72 11.81 5.96
C GLU A 224 -12.09 12.91 5.11
N VAL A 225 -11.46 13.90 5.76
CA VAL A 225 -10.74 14.98 5.08
C VAL A 225 -9.55 14.45 4.26
N ASN A 226 -8.81 13.48 4.81
CA ASN A 226 -7.68 12.90 4.10
C ASN A 226 -8.14 11.99 2.95
N PHE A 227 -9.30 11.35 3.09
CA PHE A 227 -9.97 10.68 1.98
C PHE A 227 -10.31 11.68 0.86
N LEU A 228 -10.86 12.85 1.16
CA LEU A 228 -11.15 13.89 0.16
C LEU A 228 -9.90 14.38 -0.56
N ARG A 229 -8.81 14.62 0.17
CA ARG A 229 -7.51 14.97 -0.44
C ARG A 229 -7.01 13.88 -1.37
N LEU A 230 -7.09 12.61 -0.95
CA LEU A 230 -6.72 11.49 -1.80
C LEU A 230 -7.58 11.45 -3.06
N MET A 231 -8.90 11.57 -2.95
CA MET A 231 -9.80 11.55 -4.11
C MET A 231 -9.46 12.68 -5.08
N SER A 232 -9.25 13.90 -4.57
CA SER A 232 -8.88 15.04 -5.40
C SER A 232 -7.54 14.83 -6.12
N ARG A 233 -6.53 14.24 -5.46
CA ARG A 233 -5.23 13.94 -6.10
C ARG A 233 -5.28 12.79 -7.10
N LEU A 234 -6.21 11.84 -6.94
CA LEU A 234 -6.37 10.72 -7.87
C LEU A 234 -6.97 11.14 -9.22
N ILE A 235 -7.61 12.30 -9.27
CA ILE A 235 -8.28 12.79 -10.46
C ILE A 235 -7.70 14.13 -10.86
N GLU A 236 -6.94 14.14 -11.95
CA GLU A 236 -6.19 15.33 -12.38
C GLU A 236 -7.09 16.53 -12.65
N SER A 237 -8.28 16.33 -13.24
CA SER A 237 -9.25 17.41 -13.49
C SER A 237 -9.82 18.04 -12.21
N HIS A 238 -9.79 17.31 -11.09
CA HIS A 238 -10.36 17.75 -9.80
C HIS A 238 -9.30 17.95 -8.73
N ASN A 239 -8.02 17.95 -9.09
CA ASN A 239 -6.94 18.19 -8.14
C ASN A 239 -6.95 19.66 -7.67
N TYR A 240 -7.32 19.87 -6.41
CA TYR A 240 -7.42 21.21 -5.83
C TYR A 240 -6.08 21.93 -5.77
N GLU A 241 -4.96 21.20 -5.69
CA GLU A 241 -3.61 21.76 -5.65
C GLU A 241 -3.21 22.40 -6.97
N SER A 242 -3.70 21.87 -8.10
CA SER A 242 -3.46 22.42 -9.43
C SER A 242 -4.51 23.47 -9.83
N THR A 243 -5.76 23.31 -9.37
CA THR A 243 -6.88 24.15 -9.82
C THR A 243 -7.07 25.42 -8.97
N CYS A 244 -6.65 25.41 -7.71
CA CYS A 244 -6.76 26.57 -6.82
C CYS A 244 -5.48 27.42 -6.83
N SER A 245 -5.61 28.74 -6.84
CA SER A 245 -4.45 29.66 -6.73
C SER A 245 -3.82 29.68 -5.34
N GLN A 246 -4.54 29.28 -4.29
CA GLN A 246 -4.08 29.30 -2.90
C GLN A 246 -4.44 27.99 -2.18
N PRO A 247 -3.86 26.85 -2.58
CA PRO A 247 -4.18 25.55 -1.99
C PRO A 247 -3.89 25.47 -0.49
N GLN A 248 -2.89 26.22 0.00
CA GLN A 248 -2.57 26.30 1.43
C GLN A 248 -3.72 26.82 2.30
N THR A 249 -4.55 27.73 1.77
CA THR A 249 -5.70 28.26 2.50
C THR A 249 -6.79 27.20 2.63
N LEU A 250 -6.98 26.40 1.57
CA LEU A 250 -7.89 25.26 1.59
C LEU A 250 -7.37 24.18 2.54
N ASP A 251 -6.08 23.88 2.53
CA ASP A 251 -5.48 22.91 3.45
C ASP A 251 -5.63 23.30 4.91
N PHE A 252 -5.46 24.58 5.24
CA PHE A 252 -5.73 25.08 6.58
C PHE A 252 -7.19 24.82 7.00
N ALA A 253 -8.16 25.12 6.12
CA ALA A 253 -9.57 24.90 6.42
C ALA A 253 -9.93 23.41 6.52
N LEU A 254 -9.33 22.55 5.68
CA LEU A 254 -9.47 21.10 5.74
C LEU A 254 -8.90 20.53 7.05
N ASP A 255 -7.70 20.94 7.45
CA ASP A 255 -7.08 20.49 8.71
C ASP A 255 -7.88 20.97 9.92
N PHE A 256 -8.39 22.20 9.87
CA PHE A 256 -9.26 22.71 10.91
C PHE A 256 -10.57 21.92 10.99
N THR A 257 -11.19 21.59 9.85
CA THR A 257 -12.38 20.73 9.79
C THR A 257 -12.11 19.34 10.38
N ASN A 258 -10.98 18.73 10.03
CA ASN A 258 -10.55 17.44 10.57
C ASN A 258 -10.33 17.49 12.09
N PHE A 259 -9.77 18.59 12.59
CA PHE A 259 -9.63 18.84 14.02
C PHE A 259 -11.00 18.90 14.70
N LEU A 260 -11.99 19.56 14.11
CA LEU A 260 -13.35 19.68 14.68
C LEU A 260 -14.08 18.33 14.79
N HIS A 261 -13.86 17.36 13.90
CA HIS A 261 -14.45 16.00 14.01
C HIS A 261 -14.09 15.26 15.31
N ASN A 262 -13.01 15.69 15.97
CA ASN A 262 -12.50 15.08 17.20
C ASN A 262 -12.85 15.90 18.45
N GLN A 263 -13.49 17.06 18.29
CA GLN A 263 -13.86 17.94 19.40
C GLN A 263 -15.24 17.62 19.96
N LYS A 264 -15.39 17.77 21.28
CA LYS A 264 -16.68 17.61 21.98
C LYS A 264 -17.61 18.80 21.78
N TYR A 265 -17.06 19.98 21.53
CA TYR A 265 -17.80 21.24 21.37
C TYR A 265 -17.38 21.90 20.05
N ILE A 266 -18.08 21.57 18.97
CA ILE A 266 -17.74 22.08 17.63
C ILE A 266 -18.21 23.52 17.38
N LYS A 267 -19.11 24.05 18.22
CA LYS A 267 -19.77 25.37 18.07
C LYS A 267 -18.77 26.50 17.83
N ASP A 268 -17.78 26.65 18.72
CA ASP A 268 -16.77 27.72 18.64
C ASP A 268 -15.88 27.56 17.39
N GLY A 269 -15.63 26.32 16.99
CA GLY A 269 -14.95 25.99 15.76
C GLY A 269 -15.72 26.41 14.52
N LEU A 270 -17.04 26.16 14.49
CA LEU A 270 -17.91 26.59 13.39
C LEU A 270 -17.98 28.12 13.30
N ILE A 271 -18.00 28.84 14.42
CA ILE A 271 -17.91 30.31 14.43
C ILE A 271 -16.60 30.78 13.79
N THR A 272 -15.48 30.12 14.12
CA THR A 272 -14.16 30.42 13.53
C THR A 272 -14.16 30.18 12.02
N LEU A 273 -14.73 29.06 11.55
CA LEU A 273 -14.91 28.78 10.12
C LEU A 273 -15.80 29.82 9.43
N ALA A 274 -16.87 30.26 10.09
CA ALA A 274 -17.79 31.26 9.56
C ALA A 274 -17.10 32.63 9.38
N ASN A 275 -16.22 33.03 10.30
CA ASN A 275 -15.45 34.27 10.19
C ASN A 275 -14.46 34.24 9.02
N GLU A 276 -13.96 33.05 8.69
CA GLU A 276 -12.99 32.82 7.62
C GLU A 276 -13.65 32.35 6.31
N PHE A 277 -14.99 32.34 6.25
CA PHE A 277 -15.79 31.80 5.16
C PHE A 277 -15.35 32.30 3.77
N GLU A 278 -15.14 33.61 3.65
CA GLU A 278 -14.70 34.27 2.41
C GLU A 278 -13.33 33.80 1.91
N LYS A 279 -12.46 33.26 2.78
CA LYS A 279 -11.11 32.82 2.43
C LYS A 279 -11.08 31.39 1.88
N TRP A 280 -11.97 30.52 2.36
CA TRP A 280 -11.98 29.11 1.97
C TRP A 280 -13.17 28.71 1.09
N SER A 281 -14.29 29.42 1.12
CA SER A 281 -15.45 29.16 0.27
C SER A 281 -15.25 29.75 -1.13
N CYS A 282 -15.55 28.97 -2.17
CA CYS A 282 -15.51 29.48 -3.54
C CYS A 282 -16.79 30.28 -3.86
N LYS A 283 -16.66 31.55 -4.24
CA LYS A 283 -17.80 32.47 -4.50
C LYS A 283 -18.69 32.13 -5.71
N GLY A 284 -18.42 31.04 -6.43
CA GLY A 284 -19.16 30.66 -7.64
C GLY A 284 -19.33 29.15 -7.86
N GLY A 285 -18.83 28.32 -6.95
CA GLY A 285 -18.90 26.86 -7.04
C GLY A 285 -18.48 26.21 -5.74
N PHE A 286 -18.61 24.88 -5.66
CA PHE A 286 -18.20 24.12 -4.48
C PHE A 286 -16.81 23.54 -4.67
N ASN A 287 -16.00 23.61 -3.62
CA ASN A 287 -14.68 22.97 -3.55
C ASN A 287 -14.67 21.83 -2.53
N ILE A 288 -13.52 21.19 -2.34
CA ILE A 288 -13.40 20.05 -1.42
C ILE A 288 -13.57 20.44 0.07
N VAL A 289 -13.29 21.70 0.42
CA VAL A 289 -13.53 22.24 1.78
C VAL A 289 -15.02 22.36 2.01
N ASP A 290 -15.77 22.86 1.03
CA ASP A 290 -17.23 22.95 1.11
C ASP A 290 -17.85 21.57 1.41
N ILE A 291 -17.36 20.54 0.72
CA ILE A 291 -17.77 19.15 0.94
C ILE A 291 -17.46 18.69 2.38
N ALA A 292 -16.24 18.94 2.85
CA ALA A 292 -15.79 18.52 4.17
C ALA A 292 -16.60 19.20 5.29
N VAL A 293 -16.78 20.52 5.21
CA VAL A 293 -17.52 21.31 6.20
C VAL A 293 -19.00 20.94 6.18
N TRP A 294 -19.59 20.68 5.01
CA TRP A 294 -20.98 20.26 4.91
C TRP A 294 -21.17 18.87 5.54
N SER A 295 -20.26 17.92 5.25
CA SER A 295 -20.29 16.59 5.86
C SER A 295 -20.17 16.67 7.39
N LEU A 296 -19.25 17.50 7.90
CA LEU A 296 -19.08 17.75 9.33
C LEU A 296 -20.39 18.25 9.96
N ILE A 297 -20.98 19.33 9.43
CA ILE A 297 -22.21 19.90 9.99
C ILE A 297 -23.35 18.88 9.97
N LYS A 298 -23.46 18.10 8.89
CA LYS A 298 -24.50 17.08 8.74
C LYS A 298 -24.35 15.93 9.75
N GLN A 299 -23.12 15.55 10.10
CA GLN A 299 -22.87 14.59 11.18
C GLN A 299 -23.27 15.14 12.56
N PHE A 300 -23.23 16.46 12.76
CA PHE A 300 -23.51 17.13 14.04
C PHE A 300 -24.76 18.04 13.97
N HIS A 301 -25.88 17.50 13.50
CA HIS A 301 -27.15 18.21 13.29
C HIS A 301 -27.75 18.91 14.53
N GLU A 302 -27.35 18.54 15.74
CA GLU A 302 -27.82 19.15 17.00
C GLU A 302 -27.15 20.49 17.33
N THR A 303 -26.22 20.96 16.48
CA THR A 303 -25.39 22.13 16.75
C THR A 303 -25.98 23.40 16.13
N ASP A 304 -26.20 24.44 16.94
CA ASP A 304 -26.57 25.77 16.44
C ASP A 304 -25.50 26.33 15.48
N LEU A 305 -25.93 26.66 14.26
CA LEU A 305 -25.08 27.15 13.19
C LEU A 305 -24.99 28.68 13.19
N PRO A 306 -23.80 29.27 12.95
CA PRO A 306 -23.69 30.69 12.62
C PRO A 306 -24.53 31.05 11.39
N PRO A 307 -25.15 32.25 11.31
CA PRO A 307 -26.07 32.60 10.23
C PRO A 307 -25.50 32.42 8.82
N VAL A 308 -24.25 32.81 8.61
CA VAL A 308 -23.54 32.67 7.33
C VAL A 308 -23.45 31.20 6.91
N LEU A 309 -23.07 30.32 7.83
CA LEU A 309 -22.98 28.88 7.56
C LEU A 309 -24.36 28.23 7.43
N HIS A 310 -25.38 28.74 8.11
CA HIS A 310 -26.74 28.21 7.99
C HIS A 310 -27.30 28.41 6.58
N GLU A 311 -27.20 29.62 6.01
CA GLU A 311 -27.64 29.90 4.64
C GLU A 311 -26.83 29.10 3.61
N TRP A 312 -25.51 29.03 3.79
CA TRP A 312 -24.63 28.23 2.95
C TRP A 312 -24.92 26.73 3.04
N TYR A 313 -25.21 26.22 4.24
CA TYR A 313 -25.53 24.80 4.46
C TYR A 313 -26.81 24.42 3.73
N ILE A 314 -27.86 25.25 3.77
CA ILE A 314 -29.10 25.01 3.01
C ILE A 314 -28.81 24.92 1.50
N ARG A 315 -27.92 25.79 0.99
CA ARG A 315 -27.50 25.75 -0.41
C ARG A 315 -26.75 24.44 -0.72
N CYS A 316 -25.83 24.03 0.15
CA CYS A 316 -25.09 22.77 -0.01
C CYS A 316 -26.02 21.56 0.06
N GLU A 317 -26.92 21.51 1.04
CA GLU A 317 -27.89 20.43 1.20
C GLU A 317 -28.75 20.30 -0.05
N SER A 318 -29.34 21.40 -0.53
CA SER A 318 -30.14 21.36 -1.75
C SER A 318 -29.34 20.96 -3.01
N PHE A 319 -28.04 21.20 -3.07
CA PHE A 319 -27.24 20.76 -4.21
C PHE A 319 -26.75 19.31 -4.09
N PHE A 320 -26.33 18.89 -2.90
CA PHE A 320 -25.71 17.58 -2.66
C PHE A 320 -26.70 16.45 -2.41
N THR A 321 -27.94 16.74 -1.98
CA THR A 321 -28.95 15.70 -1.73
C THR A 321 -30.10 15.66 -2.73
N ASN A 322 -30.29 16.69 -3.55
CA ASN A 322 -31.36 16.65 -4.54
C ASN A 322 -31.03 15.71 -5.70
N ASP A 323 -32.05 14.98 -6.15
CA ASP A 323 -32.01 14.09 -7.31
C ASP A 323 -32.13 14.83 -8.64
#